data_AF-A0AAE0ENM1-F1
#
_entry.id   AF-A0AAE0ENM1-F1
#
_cell.length_a   1.000
_cell.length_b   1.000
_cell.length_c   1.000
_cell.angle_alpha   90.00
_cell.angle_beta   90.00
_cell.angle_gamma   90.00
#
_symmetry.space_group_name_H-M   'P 1'
#
loop_
_entity.id
_entity.type
_entity.pdbx_description
1 polymer ?
#
loop_
_entity_poly.entity_id
_entity_poly.type
_entity_poly.pdbx_seq_one_letter_code
_entity_poly.pdbx_strand_id
1 'polypeptide(L)'
;MDIESGTFISGLLVLQVFEYAAYVMTAVSAVILVCSILMLRKTVAVTVGCLEAAANALVLMPSILLVPLVPFLLTAALVAWFIVISALLWSAGHIVKDSDDDTYTTEWNNTIKLYEIYNAFALIWTHFFIRGYSNVAIAGAVAHYYWLPSDGTLHPLEGTGYVKSTCRAAALITANPLEIAAVNSLGDFLLFLGKLVVAGASGIVALAFLSLPDYVDPDSSRYISSPILPTALVAAFSYIIADQILSVYEFMIDTILMSYLDDVSRNNEPCYAPASLLKALGKSSEDARTAEVAQETRARSKAEQKTSDEAC
;
A
#
# COMPACT_ATOMS: atom_id res chain seq x y z
N MET A 1 9.09 46.98 -11.94
CA MET A 1 9.74 45.81 -12.57
C MET A 1 10.01 44.77 -11.48
N ASP A 2 9.04 44.55 -10.57
CA ASP A 2 9.31 44.00 -9.23
C ASP A 2 8.41 42.80 -8.86
N ILE A 3 7.54 42.37 -9.79
CA ILE A 3 6.61 41.26 -9.57
C ILE A 3 7.24 39.92 -9.98
N GLU A 4 8.12 39.90 -10.98
CA GLU A 4 8.89 38.69 -11.36
C GLU A 4 9.95 38.29 -10.31
N SER A 5 10.56 39.27 -9.62
CA SER A 5 11.54 38.99 -8.56
C SER A 5 10.89 38.42 -7.29
N GLY A 6 9.70 38.90 -6.92
CA GLY A 6 8.95 38.39 -5.77
C GLY A 6 8.41 36.96 -5.94
N THR A 7 7.96 36.62 -7.14
CA THR A 7 7.50 35.26 -7.50
C THR A 7 8.66 34.27 -7.65
N PHE A 8 9.82 34.72 -8.13
CA PHE A 8 11.03 33.91 -8.20
C PHE A 8 11.62 33.60 -6.83
N ILE A 9 11.68 34.57 -5.91
CA ILE A 9 12.19 34.36 -4.54
C ILE A 9 11.26 33.45 -3.73
N SER A 10 9.94 33.61 -3.88
CA SER A 10 8.97 32.70 -3.24
C SER A 10 9.04 31.29 -3.81
N GLY A 11 9.24 31.14 -5.13
CA GLY A 11 9.51 29.83 -5.75
C GLY A 11 10.80 29.18 -5.25
N LEU A 12 11.89 29.95 -5.08
CA LEU A 12 13.18 29.45 -4.59
C LEU A 12 13.09 29.00 -3.12
N LEU A 13 12.41 29.77 -2.27
CA LEU A 13 12.16 29.41 -0.87
C LEU A 13 11.30 28.15 -0.77
N VAL A 14 10.28 28.02 -1.61
CA VAL A 14 9.43 26.83 -1.66
C VAL A 14 10.24 25.59 -2.06
N LEU A 15 11.14 25.70 -3.05
CA LEU A 15 12.04 24.61 -3.44
C LEU A 15 13.02 24.24 -2.32
N GLN A 16 13.59 25.21 -1.62
CA GLN A 16 14.48 24.97 -0.48
C GLN A 16 13.76 24.31 0.70
N VAL A 17 12.50 24.68 0.96
CA VAL A 17 11.65 24.02 1.97
C VAL A 17 11.35 22.58 1.56
N PHE A 18 11.04 22.32 0.28
CA PHE A 18 10.83 20.97 -0.22
C PHE A 18 12.09 20.11 -0.17
N GLU A 19 13.26 20.68 -0.50
CA GLU A 19 14.54 19.99 -0.43
C GLU A 19 14.90 19.66 1.04
N TYR A 20 14.75 20.62 1.95
CA TYR A 20 14.99 20.39 3.38
C TYR A 20 14.00 19.37 3.97
N ALA A 21 12.72 19.47 3.61
CA ALA A 21 11.72 18.48 4.00
C ALA A 21 12.06 17.09 3.46
N ALA A 22 12.54 16.98 2.21
CA ALA A 22 12.98 15.72 1.64
C ALA A 22 14.19 15.13 2.38
N TYR A 23 15.21 15.94 2.72
CA TYR A 23 16.36 15.47 3.50
C TYR A 23 15.95 15.02 4.90
N VAL A 24 15.10 15.79 5.59
CA VAL A 24 14.59 15.42 6.92
C VAL A 24 13.78 14.12 6.85
N MET A 25 12.88 13.97 5.88
CA MET A 25 12.11 12.73 5.69
C MET A 25 13.01 11.54 5.38
N THR A 26 14.00 11.72 4.50
CA THR A 26 14.95 10.65 4.14
C THR A 26 15.82 10.25 5.33
N ALA A 27 16.28 11.22 6.12
CA ALA A 27 17.06 10.97 7.33
C ALA A 27 16.21 10.26 8.40
N VAL A 28 14.95 10.68 8.60
CA VAL A 28 14.03 10.02 9.51
C VAL A 28 13.74 8.59 9.07
N SER A 29 13.44 8.36 7.79
CA SER A 29 13.26 7.01 7.24
C SER A 29 14.53 6.16 7.41
N ALA A 30 15.72 6.70 7.11
CA ALA A 30 16.99 5.99 7.26
C ALA A 30 17.30 5.66 8.73
N VAL A 31 17.01 6.56 9.67
CA VAL A 31 17.19 6.33 11.11
C VAL A 31 16.21 5.26 11.60
N ILE A 32 14.94 5.30 11.21
CA ILE A 32 13.95 4.26 11.55
C ILE A 32 14.41 2.91 11.01
N LEU A 33 14.90 2.87 9.78
CA LEU A 33 15.37 1.68 9.10
C LEU A 33 16.64 1.11 9.76
N VAL A 34 17.63 1.96 10.04
CA VAL A 34 18.86 1.56 10.75
C VAL A 34 18.54 1.11 12.17
N CYS A 35 17.67 1.81 12.91
CA CYS A 35 17.21 1.37 14.22
C CYS A 35 16.47 0.02 14.14
N SER A 36 15.62 -0.18 13.14
CA SER A 36 14.89 -1.45 12.93
C SER A 36 15.84 -2.62 12.60
N ILE A 37 16.86 -2.38 11.77
CA ILE A 37 17.90 -3.37 11.44
C ILE A 37 18.82 -3.67 12.63
N LEU A 38 19.23 -2.63 13.38
CA LEU A 38 20.15 -2.77 14.50
C LEU A 38 19.50 -3.47 15.70
N MET A 39 18.19 -3.31 15.90
CA MET A 39 17.54 -3.84 17.09
C MET A 39 17.42 -5.36 17.11
N LEU A 40 17.21 -6.09 16.01
CA LEU A 40 16.76 -7.49 16.15
C LEU A 40 17.22 -8.47 15.05
N ARG A 41 18.33 -9.19 15.28
CA ARG A 41 18.67 -10.45 14.54
C ARG A 41 17.56 -11.51 14.61
N LYS A 42 16.77 -11.51 15.68
CA LYS A 42 15.67 -12.47 15.90
C LYS A 42 14.38 -12.06 15.17
N THR A 43 14.07 -10.77 15.10
CA THR A 43 12.88 -10.24 14.41
C THR A 43 12.98 -10.36 12.91
N VAL A 44 14.18 -10.23 12.33
CA VAL A 44 14.37 -10.48 10.89
C VAL A 44 13.86 -11.86 10.51
N ALA A 45 14.11 -12.89 11.33
CA ALA A 45 13.60 -14.22 11.07
C ALA A 45 12.06 -14.24 11.13
N VAL A 46 11.45 -13.70 12.18
CA VAL A 46 9.97 -13.65 12.33
C VAL A 46 9.30 -12.90 11.18
N THR A 47 9.80 -11.70 10.82
CA THR A 47 9.27 -10.91 9.70
C THR A 47 9.41 -11.67 8.37
N VAL A 48 10.54 -12.32 8.11
CA VAL A 48 10.71 -13.17 6.92
C VAL A 48 9.73 -14.35 6.94
N GLY A 49 9.49 -14.95 8.11
CA GLY A 49 8.49 -16.00 8.28
C GLY A 49 7.06 -15.52 8.00
N CYS A 50 6.70 -14.32 8.45
CA CYS A 50 5.41 -13.67 8.14
C CYS A 50 5.29 -13.35 6.64
N LEU A 51 6.37 -12.86 6.02
CA LEU A 51 6.41 -12.57 4.58
C LEU A 51 6.24 -13.85 3.74
N GLU A 52 6.94 -14.92 4.11
CA GLU A 52 6.83 -16.23 3.46
C GLU A 52 5.44 -16.84 3.70
N ALA A 53 4.89 -16.69 4.91
CA ALA A 53 3.52 -17.10 5.22
C ALA A 53 2.47 -16.36 4.38
N ALA A 54 2.63 -15.05 4.20
CA ALA A 54 1.77 -14.23 3.35
C ALA A 54 1.91 -14.64 1.88
N ALA A 55 3.13 -14.89 1.40
CA ALA A 55 3.38 -15.39 0.04
C ALA A 55 2.71 -16.76 -0.20
N ASN A 56 2.82 -17.69 0.75
CA ASN A 56 2.15 -18.99 0.67
C ASN A 56 0.63 -18.85 0.69
N ALA A 57 0.08 -17.96 1.53
CA ALA A 57 -1.35 -17.66 1.57
C ALA A 57 -1.85 -17.15 0.21
N LEU A 58 -1.06 -16.30 -0.45
CA LEU A 58 -1.38 -15.74 -1.76
C LEU A 58 -1.44 -16.80 -2.86
N VAL A 59 -0.48 -17.74 -2.86
CA VAL A 59 -0.45 -18.85 -3.81
C VAL A 59 -1.64 -19.79 -3.60
N LEU A 60 -2.05 -20.00 -2.34
CA LEU A 60 -3.20 -20.85 -1.98
C LEU A 60 -4.56 -20.18 -2.20
N MET A 61 -4.59 -18.86 -2.33
CA MET A 61 -5.78 -18.03 -2.53
C MET A 61 -5.54 -17.01 -3.65
N PRO A 62 -5.40 -17.45 -4.91
CA PRO A 62 -4.97 -16.59 -6.02
C PRO A 62 -5.96 -15.46 -6.33
N SER A 63 -7.24 -15.60 -5.94
CA SER A 63 -8.24 -14.54 -6.07
C SER A 63 -7.89 -13.27 -5.28
N ILE A 64 -7.06 -13.37 -4.24
CA ILE A 64 -6.58 -12.21 -3.46
C ILE A 64 -5.77 -11.25 -4.35
N LEU A 65 -5.09 -11.73 -5.39
CA LEU A 65 -4.35 -10.88 -6.34
C LEU A 65 -5.26 -10.02 -7.22
N LEU A 66 -6.53 -10.40 -7.39
CA LEU A 66 -7.51 -9.60 -8.13
C LEU A 66 -8.26 -8.60 -7.25
N VAL A 67 -8.24 -8.80 -5.92
CA VAL A 67 -8.84 -7.88 -4.95
C VAL A 67 -8.38 -6.43 -5.14
N PRO A 68 -7.09 -6.09 -5.35
CA PRO A 68 -6.66 -4.69 -5.52
C PRO A 68 -7.12 -4.05 -6.84
N LEU A 69 -7.57 -4.82 -7.83
CA LEU A 69 -8.06 -4.27 -9.10
C LEU A 69 -9.37 -3.49 -8.93
N VAL A 70 -10.29 -4.02 -8.11
CA VAL A 70 -11.57 -3.37 -7.82
C VAL A 70 -11.39 -1.99 -7.15
N PRO A 71 -10.68 -1.84 -6.01
CA PRO A 71 -10.44 -0.54 -5.40
C PRO A 71 -9.59 0.36 -6.28
N PHE A 72 -8.69 -0.17 -7.11
CA PHE A 72 -7.95 0.62 -8.10
C PHE A 72 -8.90 1.26 -9.12
N LEU A 73 -9.78 0.48 -9.75
CA LEU A 73 -10.75 0.96 -10.73
C LEU A 73 -11.73 1.96 -10.10
N LEU A 74 -12.23 1.66 -8.90
CA LEU A 74 -13.11 2.56 -8.16
C LEU A 74 -12.42 3.87 -7.78
N THR A 75 -11.15 3.81 -7.36
CA THR A 75 -10.37 5.01 -7.04
C THR A 75 -10.08 5.84 -8.29
N ALA A 76 -9.72 5.21 -9.41
CA ALA A 76 -9.52 5.89 -10.69
C ALA A 76 -10.80 6.58 -11.18
N ALA A 77 -11.95 5.90 -11.08
CA ALA A 77 -13.26 6.47 -11.40
C ALA A 77 -13.60 7.65 -10.48
N LEU A 78 -13.28 7.55 -9.18
CA LEU A 78 -13.49 8.63 -8.21
C LEU A 78 -12.61 9.86 -8.53
N VAL A 79 -11.35 9.66 -8.90
CA VAL A 79 -10.44 10.75 -9.31
C VAL A 79 -10.92 11.39 -10.60
N ALA A 80 -11.34 10.60 -11.59
CA ALA A 80 -11.91 11.13 -12.83
C ALA A 80 -13.17 11.95 -12.57
N TRP A 81 -14.08 11.45 -11.73
CA TRP A 81 -15.26 12.17 -11.27
C TRP A 81 -14.88 13.50 -10.59
N PHE A 82 -13.93 13.47 -9.66
CA PHE A 82 -13.44 14.66 -8.96
C PHE A 82 -12.90 15.72 -9.94
N ILE A 83 -12.05 15.32 -10.89
CA ILE A 83 -11.48 16.22 -11.89
C ILE A 83 -12.57 16.88 -12.73
N VAL A 84 -13.56 16.10 -13.18
CA VAL A 84 -14.68 16.63 -13.98
C VAL A 84 -15.49 17.63 -13.17
N ILE A 85 -15.88 17.29 -11.94
CA ILE A 85 -16.67 18.18 -11.09
C ILE A 85 -15.91 19.45 -10.73
N SER A 86 -14.63 19.35 -10.37
CA SER A 86 -13.78 20.52 -10.11
C SER A 86 -13.63 21.40 -11.36
N ALA A 87 -13.42 20.81 -12.55
CA ALA A 87 -13.36 21.59 -13.79
C ALA A 87 -14.67 22.34 -14.07
N LEU A 88 -15.82 21.71 -13.82
CA LEU A 88 -17.14 22.33 -13.97
C LEU A 88 -17.34 23.47 -12.95
N LEU A 89 -16.95 23.28 -11.69
CA LEU A 89 -17.03 24.32 -10.64
C LEU A 89 -16.13 25.53 -10.96
N TRP A 90 -14.90 25.29 -11.41
CA TRP A 90 -14.00 26.35 -11.85
C TRP A 90 -14.58 27.14 -13.01
N SER A 91 -15.23 26.46 -13.97
CA SER A 91 -15.87 27.11 -15.13
C SER A 91 -17.12 27.92 -14.79
N ALA A 92 -17.72 27.73 -13.62
CA ALA A 92 -18.96 28.39 -13.19
C ALA A 92 -18.75 29.79 -12.57
N GLY A 93 -17.53 30.34 -12.62
CA GLY A 93 -17.22 31.68 -12.13
C GLY A 93 -17.97 32.77 -12.91
N HIS A 94 -18.44 33.81 -12.23
CA HIS A 94 -19.12 34.93 -12.88
C HIS A 94 -18.08 35.96 -13.31
N ILE A 95 -18.16 36.43 -14.56
CA ILE A 95 -17.25 37.44 -15.09
C ILE A 95 -17.78 38.81 -14.64
N VAL A 96 -16.98 39.54 -13.86
CA VAL A 96 -17.28 40.90 -13.43
C VAL A 96 -16.25 41.82 -14.07
N LYS A 97 -16.71 42.98 -14.55
CA LYS A 97 -15.83 44.01 -15.11
C LYS A 97 -15.30 44.86 -13.95
N ASP A 98 -13.98 44.95 -13.84
CA ASP A 98 -13.37 45.84 -12.87
C ASP A 98 -13.61 47.29 -13.28
N SER A 99 -14.01 48.13 -12.32
CA SER A 99 -14.41 49.51 -12.57
C SER A 99 -13.20 50.44 -12.76
N ASP A 100 -12.03 50.04 -12.25
CA ASP A 100 -10.83 50.89 -12.21
C ASP A 100 -9.84 50.62 -13.36
N ASP A 101 -9.84 49.43 -13.98
CA ASP A 101 -8.76 49.02 -14.92
C ASP A 101 -9.23 48.36 -16.23
N ASP A 102 -10.51 48.56 -16.62
CA ASP A 102 -11.16 48.04 -17.86
C ASP A 102 -10.94 46.53 -18.14
N THR A 103 -10.57 45.78 -17.09
CA THR A 103 -10.22 44.36 -17.14
C THR A 103 -11.38 43.49 -16.65
N TYR A 104 -11.43 42.25 -17.15
CA TYR A 104 -12.41 41.25 -16.73
C TYR A 104 -11.78 40.33 -15.69
N THR A 105 -12.34 40.31 -14.49
CA THR A 105 -11.94 39.37 -13.45
C THR A 105 -13.05 38.33 -13.24
N THR A 106 -12.66 37.11 -12.93
CA THR A 106 -13.61 36.04 -12.62
C THR A 106 -13.79 36.00 -11.11
N GLU A 107 -15.01 36.23 -10.63
CA GLU A 107 -15.34 36.13 -9.21
C GLU A 107 -16.06 34.81 -8.91
N TRP A 108 -15.55 34.07 -7.92
CA TRP A 108 -16.19 32.86 -7.40
C TRP A 108 -16.88 33.18 -6.08
N ASN A 109 -18.20 33.00 -6.05
CA ASN A 109 -19.01 33.16 -4.84
C ASN A 109 -18.59 32.12 -3.77
N ASN A 110 -18.76 32.47 -2.49
CA ASN A 110 -18.52 31.59 -1.34
C ASN A 110 -19.24 30.24 -1.46
N THR A 111 -20.39 30.18 -2.12
CA THR A 111 -21.10 28.93 -2.41
C THR A 111 -20.28 27.98 -3.30
N ILE A 112 -19.66 28.47 -4.37
CA ILE A 112 -18.82 27.66 -5.28
C ILE A 112 -17.56 27.19 -4.55
N LYS A 113 -16.93 28.09 -3.78
CA LYS A 113 -15.78 27.75 -2.94
C LYS A 113 -16.11 26.64 -1.92
N LEU A 114 -17.29 26.71 -1.31
CA LEU A 114 -17.76 25.67 -0.38
C LEU A 114 -17.99 24.33 -1.07
N TYR A 115 -18.58 24.33 -2.27
CA TYR A 115 -18.75 23.11 -3.05
C TYR A 115 -17.42 22.49 -3.49
N GLU A 116 -16.39 23.29 -3.79
CA GLU A 116 -15.04 22.78 -4.09
C GLU A 116 -14.42 22.08 -2.87
N ILE A 117 -14.54 22.67 -1.67
CA ILE A 117 -14.08 22.06 -0.41
C ILE A 117 -14.87 20.77 -0.14
N TYR A 118 -16.18 20.78 -0.35
CA TYR A 118 -17.01 19.59 -0.20
C TYR A 118 -16.62 18.48 -1.19
N ASN A 119 -16.31 18.83 -2.44
CA ASN A 119 -15.84 17.88 -3.45
C ASN A 119 -14.51 17.24 -3.03
N ALA A 120 -13.58 18.02 -2.49
CA ALA A 120 -12.32 17.51 -1.95
C ALA A 120 -12.53 16.60 -0.72
N PHE A 121 -13.44 16.98 0.18
CA PHE A 121 -13.81 16.13 1.31
C PHE A 121 -14.44 14.81 0.85
N ALA A 122 -15.34 14.85 -0.15
CA ALA A 122 -15.98 13.67 -0.71
C ALA A 122 -14.99 12.74 -1.40
N LEU A 123 -13.98 13.29 -2.09
CA LEU A 123 -12.86 12.53 -2.66
C LEU A 123 -12.11 11.77 -1.54
N ILE A 124 -11.65 12.49 -0.51
CA ILE A 124 -10.89 11.92 0.60
C ILE A 124 -11.71 10.85 1.33
N TRP A 125 -12.96 11.16 1.68
CA TRP A 125 -13.84 10.27 2.42
C TRP A 125 -14.12 8.98 1.64
N THR A 126 -14.53 9.09 0.39
CA THR A 126 -14.85 7.93 -0.46
C THR A 126 -13.60 7.10 -0.73
N HIS A 127 -12.44 7.73 -0.90
CA HIS A 127 -11.17 7.02 -1.05
C HIS A 127 -10.85 6.13 0.17
N PHE A 128 -10.97 6.67 1.39
CA PHE A 128 -10.76 5.88 2.61
C PHE A 128 -11.79 4.76 2.77
N PHE A 129 -13.04 5.00 2.38
CA PHE A 129 -14.08 3.98 2.40
C PHE A 129 -13.76 2.81 1.45
N ILE A 130 -13.33 3.11 0.21
CA ILE A 130 -12.93 2.11 -0.79
C ILE A 130 -11.77 1.26 -0.25
N ARG A 131 -10.72 1.90 0.31
CA ARG A 131 -9.58 1.16 0.89
C ARG A 131 -10.01 0.32 2.10
N GLY A 132 -10.83 0.87 2.99
CA GLY A 132 -11.32 0.18 4.18
C GLY A 132 -12.06 -1.11 3.85
N TYR A 133 -12.95 -1.09 2.85
CA TYR A 133 -13.67 -2.29 2.41
C TYR A 133 -12.72 -3.38 1.90
N SER A 134 -11.75 -3.02 1.06
CA SER A 134 -10.75 -3.97 0.52
C SER A 134 -9.93 -4.61 1.65
N ASN A 135 -9.48 -3.80 2.60
CA ASN A 135 -8.61 -4.27 3.69
C ASN A 135 -9.34 -5.25 4.62
N VAL A 136 -10.62 -4.99 4.90
CA VAL A 136 -11.45 -5.91 5.71
C VAL A 136 -11.65 -7.25 5.00
N ALA A 137 -11.85 -7.25 3.68
CA ALA A 137 -11.98 -8.47 2.89
C ALA A 137 -10.69 -9.32 2.94
N ILE A 138 -9.53 -8.66 2.77
CA ILE A 138 -8.21 -9.33 2.84
C ILE A 138 -7.98 -9.87 4.26
N ALA A 139 -8.19 -9.05 5.29
CA ALA A 139 -8.00 -9.46 6.68
C ALA A 139 -8.90 -10.66 7.04
N GLY A 140 -10.15 -10.67 6.59
CA GLY A 140 -11.06 -11.80 6.81
C GLY A 140 -10.56 -13.10 6.16
N ALA A 141 -10.12 -13.04 4.90
CA ALA A 141 -9.59 -14.21 4.19
C ALA A 141 -8.29 -14.74 4.82
N VAL A 142 -7.39 -13.84 5.20
CA VAL A 142 -6.09 -14.19 5.79
C VAL A 142 -6.24 -14.72 7.22
N ALA A 143 -7.11 -14.12 8.04
CA ALA A 143 -7.42 -14.64 9.36
C ALA A 143 -8.01 -16.05 9.25
N HIS A 144 -8.94 -16.27 8.32
CA HIS A 144 -9.48 -17.61 8.07
C HIS A 144 -8.40 -18.60 7.62
N TYR A 145 -7.44 -18.16 6.79
CA TYR A 145 -6.28 -18.97 6.41
C TYR A 145 -5.38 -19.34 7.60
N TYR A 146 -5.07 -18.37 8.47
CA TYR A 146 -4.20 -18.57 9.62
C TYR A 146 -4.81 -19.54 10.64
N TRP A 147 -6.08 -19.33 11.01
CA TRP A 147 -6.73 -20.10 12.07
C TRP A 147 -7.25 -21.48 11.64
N LEU A 148 -6.98 -21.90 10.39
CA LEU A 148 -7.53 -23.16 9.87
C LEU A 148 -6.74 -24.37 10.41
N PRO A 149 -7.33 -25.24 11.24
CA PRO A 149 -6.62 -26.36 11.89
C PRO A 149 -6.17 -27.43 10.90
N SER A 150 -5.01 -28.06 11.15
CA SER A 150 -4.35 -29.04 10.26
C SER A 150 -5.27 -30.20 9.81
N ASP A 151 -6.17 -30.64 10.69
CA ASP A 151 -7.14 -31.70 10.46
C ASP A 151 -8.36 -31.30 9.61
N GLY A 152 -8.44 -30.03 9.20
CA GLY A 152 -9.55 -29.48 8.40
C GLY A 152 -10.84 -29.27 9.20
N THR A 153 -10.84 -29.53 10.52
CA THR A 153 -11.99 -29.24 11.36
C THR A 153 -11.99 -27.76 11.72
N LEU A 154 -13.01 -27.02 11.29
CA LEU A 154 -13.12 -25.61 11.68
C LEU A 154 -13.55 -25.57 13.15
N HIS A 155 -12.62 -25.30 14.07
CA HIS A 155 -13.00 -24.95 15.44
C HIS A 155 -13.83 -23.65 15.39
N PRO A 156 -14.98 -23.58 16.08
CA PRO A 156 -15.73 -22.35 16.17
C PRO A 156 -14.83 -21.27 16.78
N LEU A 157 -14.56 -20.20 16.01
CA LEU A 157 -13.90 -19.02 16.55
C LEU A 157 -14.80 -18.47 17.66
N GLU A 158 -14.35 -18.55 18.92
CA GLU A 158 -15.10 -18.01 20.05
C GLU A 158 -15.34 -16.51 19.83
N GLY A 159 -16.60 -16.15 19.57
CA GLY A 159 -17.00 -14.78 19.35
C GLY A 159 -16.99 -14.00 20.66
N THR A 160 -16.22 -12.91 20.71
CA THR A 160 -16.36 -11.90 21.76
C THR A 160 -16.85 -10.58 21.16
N GLY A 161 -17.54 -9.75 21.94
CA GLY A 161 -18.01 -8.44 21.45
C GLY A 161 -16.87 -7.57 20.90
N TYR A 162 -17.17 -6.69 19.94
CA TYR A 162 -16.18 -5.86 19.25
C TYR A 162 -15.24 -5.13 20.21
N VAL A 163 -15.79 -4.42 21.20
CA VAL A 163 -15.00 -3.64 22.15
C VAL A 163 -14.01 -4.52 22.91
N LYS A 164 -14.43 -5.71 23.35
CA LYS A 164 -13.56 -6.65 24.07
C LYS A 164 -12.43 -7.17 23.16
N SER A 165 -12.75 -7.51 21.91
CA SER A 165 -11.79 -7.96 20.92
C SER A 165 -10.75 -6.87 20.60
N THR A 166 -11.20 -5.64 20.36
CA THR A 166 -10.31 -4.51 20.05
C THR A 166 -9.44 -4.12 21.24
N CYS A 167 -9.99 -4.10 22.47
CA CYS A 167 -9.20 -3.86 23.68
C CYS A 167 -8.12 -4.93 23.88
N ARG A 168 -8.45 -6.20 23.60
CA ARG A 168 -7.48 -7.29 23.63
C ARG A 168 -6.39 -7.09 22.57
N ALA A 169 -6.77 -6.79 21.33
CA ALA A 169 -5.80 -6.52 20.25
C ALA A 169 -4.86 -5.36 20.62
N ALA A 170 -5.41 -4.26 21.16
CA ALA A 170 -4.62 -3.13 21.63
C ALA A 170 -3.68 -3.51 22.79
N ALA A 171 -4.11 -4.37 23.71
CA ALA A 171 -3.27 -4.88 24.79
C ALA A 171 -2.12 -5.76 24.27
N LEU A 172 -2.35 -6.56 23.23
CA LEU A 172 -1.32 -7.38 22.59
C LEU A 172 -0.24 -6.50 21.92
N ILE A 173 -0.67 -5.47 21.19
CA ILE A 173 0.24 -4.51 20.54
C ILE A 173 1.06 -3.74 21.58
N THR A 174 0.45 -3.36 22.70
CA THR A 174 1.12 -2.56 23.75
C THR A 174 1.90 -3.40 24.77
N ALA A 175 1.82 -4.73 24.74
CA ALA A 175 2.57 -5.60 25.64
C ALA A 175 4.09 -5.54 25.41
N ASN A 176 4.51 -5.53 24.13
CA ASN A 176 5.92 -5.42 23.73
C ASN A 176 6.04 -4.51 22.50
N PRO A 177 5.79 -3.19 22.66
CA PRO A 177 5.60 -2.29 21.53
C PRO A 177 6.87 -2.13 20.71
N LEU A 178 8.07 -2.19 21.32
CA LEU A 178 9.34 -2.04 20.61
C LEU A 178 9.64 -3.22 19.69
N GLU A 179 9.38 -4.44 20.16
CA GLU A 179 9.59 -5.65 19.36
C GLU A 179 8.56 -5.74 18.23
N ILE A 180 7.28 -5.50 18.53
CA ILE A 180 6.20 -5.53 17.54
C ILE A 180 6.38 -4.43 16.50
N ALA A 181 6.70 -3.20 16.92
CA ALA A 181 6.98 -2.10 15.99
C ALA A 181 8.16 -2.41 15.07
N ALA A 182 9.20 -3.07 15.58
CA ALA A 182 10.34 -3.48 14.75
C ALA A 182 9.99 -4.59 13.74
N VAL A 183 9.10 -5.52 14.09
CA VAL A 183 8.59 -6.56 13.16
C VAL A 183 7.80 -5.89 12.04
N ASN A 184 6.88 -4.98 12.39
CA ASN A 184 6.01 -4.27 11.44
C ASN A 184 6.82 -3.34 10.53
N SER A 185 7.68 -2.50 11.11
CA SER A 185 8.48 -1.53 10.36
C SER A 185 9.42 -2.19 9.36
N LEU A 186 9.94 -3.39 9.68
CA LEU A 186 10.78 -4.16 8.77
C LEU A 186 9.96 -4.68 7.57
N GLY A 187 8.73 -5.16 7.80
CA GLY A 187 7.83 -5.57 6.72
C GLY A 187 7.49 -4.41 5.79
N ASP A 188 7.09 -3.28 6.37
CA ASP A 188 6.77 -2.05 5.64
C ASP A 188 7.96 -1.56 4.80
N PHE A 189 9.17 -1.62 5.38
CA PHE A 189 10.39 -1.25 4.68
C PHE A 189 10.70 -2.15 3.48
N LEU A 190 10.58 -3.48 3.65
CA LEU A 190 10.83 -4.42 2.56
C LEU A 190 9.83 -4.23 1.41
N LEU A 191 8.56 -4.00 1.73
CA LEU A 191 7.53 -3.71 0.73
C LEU A 191 7.75 -2.34 0.08
N PHE A 192 8.18 -1.34 0.83
CA PHE A 192 8.56 -0.02 0.29
C PHE A 192 9.72 -0.13 -0.70
N LEU A 193 10.76 -0.91 -0.39
CA LEU A 193 11.86 -1.17 -1.32
C LEU A 193 11.34 -1.84 -2.60
N GLY A 194 10.37 -2.76 -2.49
CA GLY A 194 9.67 -3.33 -3.64
C GLY A 194 9.01 -2.26 -4.51
N LYS A 195 8.29 -1.29 -3.92
CA LYS A 195 7.67 -0.16 -4.64
C LYS A 195 8.71 0.69 -5.38
N LEU A 196 9.85 0.96 -4.75
CA LEU A 196 10.95 1.72 -5.36
C LEU A 196 11.63 0.95 -6.50
N VAL A 197 11.85 -0.36 -6.35
CA VAL A 197 12.45 -1.19 -7.40
C VAL A 197 11.55 -1.20 -8.64
N VAL A 198 10.23 -1.34 -8.48
CA VAL A 198 9.28 -1.30 -9.61
C VAL A 198 9.31 0.05 -10.31
N ALA A 199 9.25 1.16 -9.57
CA ALA A 199 9.28 2.51 -10.12
C ALA A 199 10.63 2.85 -10.79
N GLY A 200 11.74 2.42 -10.19
CA GLY A 200 13.09 2.62 -10.72
C GLY A 200 13.32 1.82 -12.00
N ALA A 201 12.92 0.54 -12.02
CA ALA A 201 13.06 -0.31 -13.18
C ALA A 201 12.25 0.22 -14.38
N SER A 202 10.99 0.63 -14.15
CA SER A 202 10.17 1.20 -15.22
C SER A 202 10.69 2.56 -15.69
N GLY A 203 11.20 3.40 -14.77
CA GLY A 203 11.86 4.67 -15.10
C GLY A 203 13.11 4.49 -15.94
N ILE A 204 13.98 3.52 -15.60
CA ILE A 204 15.17 3.19 -16.40
C ILE A 204 14.79 2.73 -17.81
N VAL A 205 13.78 1.87 -17.93
CA VAL A 205 13.27 1.40 -19.23
C VAL A 205 12.71 2.55 -20.05
N ALA A 206 11.91 3.44 -19.43
CA ALA A 206 11.38 4.63 -20.09
C ALA A 206 12.48 5.58 -20.56
N LEU A 207 13.48 5.83 -19.73
CA LEU A 207 14.60 6.69 -20.08
C LEU A 207 15.44 6.10 -21.23
N ALA A 208 15.71 4.80 -21.18
CA ALA A 208 16.44 4.10 -22.24
C ALA A 208 15.70 4.19 -23.59
N PHE A 209 14.37 4.04 -23.57
CA PHE A 209 13.54 4.19 -24.76
C PHE A 209 13.55 5.64 -25.31
N LEU A 210 13.45 6.63 -24.42
CA LEU A 210 13.46 8.05 -24.79
C LEU A 210 14.85 8.59 -25.18
N SER A 211 15.90 7.81 -24.92
CA SER A 211 17.29 8.13 -25.32
C SER A 211 17.65 7.57 -26.71
N LEU A 212 16.72 6.93 -27.41
CA LEU A 212 16.95 6.48 -28.79
C LEU A 212 17.12 7.68 -29.74
N PRO A 213 17.91 7.55 -30.83
CA PRO A 213 18.24 8.66 -31.74
C PRO A 213 17.00 9.40 -32.26
N ASP A 214 15.95 8.64 -32.59
CA ASP A 214 14.66 9.17 -33.07
C ASP A 214 14.03 10.24 -32.14
N TYR A 215 14.31 10.22 -30.83
CA TYR A 215 13.69 11.12 -29.84
C TYR A 215 14.62 12.22 -29.34
N VAL A 216 15.93 12.09 -29.57
CA VAL A 216 16.96 13.04 -29.12
C VAL A 216 17.40 13.97 -30.24
N ASP A 217 17.37 13.52 -31.50
CA ASP A 217 17.81 14.33 -32.63
C ASP A 217 16.83 15.49 -32.91
N PRO A 218 17.28 16.77 -32.87
CA PRO A 218 16.41 17.94 -33.11
C PRO A 218 15.75 17.96 -34.48
N ASP A 219 16.38 17.29 -35.46
CA ASP A 219 15.89 17.20 -36.83
C ASP A 219 14.87 16.06 -37.03
N SER A 220 14.64 15.23 -36.01
CA SER A 220 13.64 14.17 -36.04
C SER A 220 12.24 14.72 -35.78
N SER A 221 11.24 14.26 -36.54
CA SER A 221 9.83 14.54 -36.31
C SER A 221 9.29 14.12 -34.92
N ARG A 222 10.04 13.29 -34.18
CA ARG A 222 9.68 12.76 -32.86
C ARG A 222 10.54 13.34 -31.73
N TYR A 223 11.27 14.43 -31.98
CA TYR A 223 12.10 15.10 -30.99
C TYR A 223 11.33 15.47 -29.73
N ILE A 224 11.89 15.12 -28.56
CA ILE A 224 11.33 15.45 -27.24
C ILE A 224 12.28 16.40 -26.52
N SER A 225 11.83 17.63 -26.25
CA SER A 225 12.67 18.67 -25.61
C SER A 225 13.20 18.30 -24.23
N SER A 226 12.51 17.45 -23.47
CA SER A 226 12.99 16.96 -22.17
C SER A 226 12.49 15.53 -21.89
N PRO A 227 13.38 14.52 -21.98
CA PRO A 227 13.05 13.12 -21.65
C PRO A 227 12.75 12.89 -20.16
N ILE A 228 13.17 13.81 -19.30
CA ILE A 228 13.09 13.68 -17.83
C ILE A 228 11.64 13.72 -17.36
N LEU A 229 10.83 14.65 -17.87
CA LEU A 229 9.44 14.81 -17.44
C LEU A 229 8.58 13.56 -17.75
N PRO A 230 8.55 13.03 -18.99
CA PRO A 230 7.85 11.78 -19.27
C PRO A 230 8.36 10.60 -18.45
N THR A 231 9.69 10.49 -18.26
CA THR A 231 10.29 9.44 -17.43
C THR A 231 9.82 9.54 -15.98
N ALA A 232 9.80 10.75 -15.41
CA ALA A 232 9.34 10.99 -14.04
C ALA A 232 7.85 10.65 -13.88
N LEU A 233 7.02 10.97 -14.88
CA LEU A 233 5.61 10.58 -14.89
C LEU A 233 5.44 9.05 -14.94
N VAL A 234 6.19 8.35 -15.80
CA VAL A 234 6.15 6.88 -15.86
C VAL A 234 6.55 6.26 -14.52
N ALA A 235 7.63 6.76 -13.90
CA ALA A 235 8.08 6.30 -12.59
C ALA A 235 7.01 6.55 -11.50
N ALA A 236 6.39 7.74 -11.49
CA ALA A 236 5.33 8.09 -10.54
C ALA A 236 4.09 7.19 -10.70
N PHE A 237 3.61 6.97 -11.93
CA PHE A 237 2.50 6.05 -12.19
C PHE A 237 2.83 4.62 -11.81
N SER A 238 4.05 4.17 -12.10
CA SER A 238 4.51 2.83 -11.72
C SER A 238 4.55 2.65 -10.21
N TYR A 239 5.00 3.67 -9.47
CA TYR A 239 4.97 3.66 -8.00
C TYR A 239 3.54 3.54 -7.45
N ILE A 240 2.58 4.29 -8.01
CA ILE A 240 1.16 4.22 -7.61
C ILE A 240 0.62 2.79 -7.83
N ILE A 241 0.90 2.19 -8.98
CA ILE A 241 0.45 0.81 -9.28
C ILE A 241 1.11 -0.19 -8.32
N ALA A 242 2.42 -0.06 -8.09
CA ALA A 242 3.16 -0.91 -7.16
C ALA A 242 2.61 -0.79 -5.74
N ASP A 243 2.26 0.43 -5.29
CA ASP A 243 1.66 0.68 -3.99
C ASP A 243 0.32 -0.05 -3.82
N GLN A 244 -0.56 -0.03 -4.82
CA GLN A 244 -1.84 -0.74 -4.75
C GLN A 244 -1.64 -2.25 -4.61
N ILE A 245 -0.75 -2.85 -5.39
CA ILE A 245 -0.49 -4.30 -5.34
C ILE A 245 0.22 -4.68 -4.04
N LEU A 246 1.27 -3.95 -3.67
CA LEU A 246 2.07 -4.27 -2.49
C LEU A 246 1.37 -3.91 -1.18
N SER A 247 0.36 -3.02 -1.19
CA SER A 247 -0.48 -2.78 0.00
C SER A 247 -1.28 -4.02 0.40
N VAL A 248 -1.64 -4.89 -0.54
CA VAL A 248 -2.30 -6.17 -0.21
C VAL A 248 -1.38 -7.03 0.64
N TYR A 249 -0.09 -7.09 0.30
CA TYR A 249 0.90 -7.82 1.09
C TYR A 249 1.07 -7.21 2.48
N GLU A 250 1.06 -5.88 2.60
CA GLU A 250 1.12 -5.15 3.88
C GLU A 250 -0.02 -5.60 4.80
N PHE A 251 -1.28 -5.53 4.33
CA PHE A 251 -2.44 -5.97 5.11
C PHE A 251 -2.42 -7.47 5.45
N MET A 252 -1.87 -8.32 4.57
CA MET A 252 -1.72 -9.75 4.86
C MET A 252 -0.71 -9.99 5.98
N ILE A 253 0.44 -9.33 5.95
CA ILE A 253 1.48 -9.44 6.97
C ILE A 253 0.95 -8.98 8.33
N ASP A 254 0.29 -7.82 8.38
CA ASP A 254 -0.31 -7.29 9.59
C ASP A 254 -1.34 -8.27 10.18
N THR A 255 -2.18 -8.85 9.33
CA THR A 255 -3.21 -9.80 9.76
C THR A 255 -2.59 -11.10 10.30
N ILE A 256 -1.55 -11.62 9.64
CA ILE A 256 -0.82 -12.82 10.10
C ILE A 256 -0.13 -12.54 11.43
N LEU A 257 0.56 -11.39 11.55
CA LEU A 257 1.24 -10.98 12.77
C LEU A 257 0.25 -10.84 13.92
N MET A 258 -0.88 -10.17 13.70
CA MET A 258 -1.92 -9.99 14.70
C MET A 258 -2.54 -11.33 15.13
N SER A 259 -2.76 -12.25 14.17
CA SER A 259 -3.28 -13.58 14.45
C SER A 259 -2.27 -14.43 15.24
N TYR A 260 -0.98 -14.31 14.92
CA TYR A 260 0.11 -14.94 15.65
C TYR A 260 0.22 -14.45 17.09
N LEU A 261 0.16 -13.14 17.32
CA LEU A 261 0.17 -12.57 18.66
C LEU A 261 -1.04 -13.06 19.49
N ASP A 262 -2.21 -13.15 18.87
CA ASP A 262 -3.41 -13.66 19.54
C ASP A 262 -3.32 -15.16 19.85
N ASP A 263 -2.76 -15.97 18.95
CA ASP A 263 -2.53 -17.42 19.13
C ASP A 263 -1.59 -17.71 20.30
N VAL A 264 -0.41 -17.07 20.30
CA VAL A 264 0.56 -17.18 21.39
C VAL A 264 -0.05 -16.73 22.71
N SER A 265 -0.87 -15.67 22.70
CA SER A 265 -1.56 -15.20 23.90
C SER A 265 -2.57 -16.20 24.46
N ARG A 266 -3.25 -16.99 23.62
CA ARG A 266 -4.27 -17.96 24.07
C ARG A 266 -3.63 -19.26 24.54
N ASN A 267 -2.65 -19.74 23.78
CA ASN A 267 -2.15 -21.09 23.90
C ASN A 267 -0.75 -21.16 24.53
N ASN A 268 -0.14 -20.02 24.90
CA ASN A 268 1.28 -19.83 25.27
C ASN A 268 2.28 -20.19 24.15
N GLU A 269 1.83 -20.91 23.13
CA GLU A 269 2.59 -21.34 21.97
C GLU A 269 1.76 -21.17 20.69
N PRO A 270 2.40 -20.92 19.53
CA PRO A 270 1.69 -20.83 18.26
C PRO A 270 1.21 -22.22 17.81
N CYS A 271 -0.09 -22.49 17.93
CA CYS A 271 -0.69 -23.77 17.53
C CYS A 271 -1.15 -23.78 16.08
N TYR A 272 -1.50 -22.62 15.53
CA TYR A 272 -2.07 -22.48 14.18
C TYR A 272 -1.12 -21.80 13.19
N ALA A 273 0.07 -21.40 13.65
CA ALA A 273 1.04 -20.72 12.80
C ALA A 273 1.47 -21.59 11.60
N PRO A 274 1.61 -20.98 10.41
CA PRO A 274 2.08 -21.68 9.22
C PRO A 274 3.54 -22.16 9.39
N ALA A 275 3.90 -23.23 8.67
CA ALA A 275 5.21 -23.87 8.76
C ALA A 275 6.39 -22.90 8.57
N SER A 276 6.27 -21.96 7.62
CA SER A 276 7.26 -20.91 7.36
C SER A 276 7.52 -20.04 8.59
N LEU A 277 6.47 -19.66 9.31
CA LEU A 277 6.56 -18.86 10.54
C LEU A 277 7.14 -19.69 11.70
N LEU A 278 6.74 -20.96 11.85
CA LEU A 278 7.30 -21.85 12.87
C LEU A 278 8.81 -22.10 12.66
N LYS A 279 9.23 -22.30 11.42
CA LYS A 279 10.64 -22.45 11.04
C LYS A 279 11.43 -21.18 11.30
N ALA A 280 10.86 -20.02 10.97
CA ALA A 280 11.44 -18.72 11.28
C ALA A 280 11.59 -18.46 12.78
N LEU A 281 10.69 -18.99 13.61
CA LEU A 281 10.75 -18.90 15.07
C LEU A 281 11.76 -19.89 15.71
N GLY A 282 12.37 -20.79 14.93
CA GLY A 282 13.30 -21.79 15.43
C GLY A 282 12.65 -22.92 16.25
N LYS A 283 11.34 -23.14 16.09
CA LYS A 283 10.62 -24.27 16.71
C LYS A 283 10.96 -25.61 16.02
N SER A 284 10.66 -26.72 16.70
CA SER A 284 11.05 -28.09 16.31
C SER A 284 10.77 -28.38 14.83
N SER A 285 11.74 -29.00 14.16
CA SER A 285 11.63 -29.50 12.77
C SER A 285 10.38 -30.36 12.56
N GLU A 286 9.91 -31.05 13.60
CA GLU A 286 8.74 -31.92 13.55
C GLU A 286 7.40 -31.15 13.51
N ASP A 287 7.31 -30.02 14.22
CA ASP A 287 6.12 -29.14 14.19
C ASP A 287 6.01 -28.44 12.83
N ALA A 288 7.15 -27.95 12.31
CA ALA A 288 7.23 -27.34 11.00
C ALA A 288 6.88 -28.35 9.89
N ARG A 289 7.43 -29.57 9.96
CA ARG A 289 7.15 -30.64 8.99
C ARG A 289 5.68 -31.08 9.01
N THR A 290 5.05 -31.12 10.19
CA THR A 290 3.63 -31.46 10.31
C THR A 290 2.73 -30.40 9.68
N ALA A 291 3.05 -29.12 9.92
CA ALA A 291 2.34 -28.00 9.30
C ALA A 291 2.55 -27.95 7.76
N GLU A 292 3.76 -28.27 7.29
CA GLU A 292 4.10 -28.32 5.86
C GLU A 292 3.33 -29.42 5.13
N VAL A 293 3.31 -30.65 5.68
CA VAL A 293 2.54 -31.78 5.13
C VAL A 293 1.04 -31.45 5.08
N ALA A 294 0.51 -30.75 6.08
CA ALA A 294 -0.89 -30.32 6.08
C ALA A 294 -1.18 -29.28 4.99
N GLN A 295 -0.27 -28.33 4.76
CA GLN A 295 -0.39 -27.34 3.69
C GLN A 295 -0.28 -27.98 2.29
N GLU A 296 0.64 -28.92 2.09
CA GLU A 296 0.79 -29.67 0.83
C GLU A 296 -0.45 -30.53 0.54
N THR A 297 -0.98 -31.22 1.55
CA THR A 297 -2.20 -32.02 1.42
C THR A 297 -3.39 -31.15 0.98
N ARG A 298 -3.49 -29.92 1.50
CA ARG A 298 -4.51 -28.94 1.09
C ARG A 298 -4.30 -28.39 -0.32
N ALA A 299 -3.06 -28.11 -0.71
CA ALA A 299 -2.75 -27.69 -2.08
C ALA A 299 -3.16 -28.78 -3.07
N ARG A 300 -2.88 -30.05 -2.72
CA ARG A 300 -3.26 -31.22 -3.50
C ARG A 300 -4.77 -31.44 -3.57
N SER A 301 -5.49 -31.35 -2.44
CA SER A 301 -6.95 -31.52 -2.43
C SER A 301 -7.67 -30.42 -3.22
N LYS A 302 -7.21 -29.16 -3.13
CA LYS A 302 -7.71 -28.06 -3.97
C LYS A 302 -7.43 -28.30 -5.45
N ALA A 303 -6.26 -28.82 -5.81
CA ALA A 303 -5.93 -29.16 -7.20
C ALA A 303 -6.80 -30.30 -7.74
N GLU A 304 -7.04 -31.34 -6.93
CA GLU A 304 -7.91 -32.46 -7.27
C GLU A 304 -9.37 -32.02 -7.44
N GLN A 305 -9.87 -31.16 -6.55
CA GLN A 305 -11.23 -30.62 -6.63
C GLN A 305 -11.42 -29.73 -7.87
N LYS A 306 -10.44 -28.87 -8.16
CA LYS A 306 -10.45 -28.05 -9.38
C LYS A 306 -10.43 -28.89 -10.66
N THR A 307 -9.67 -29.98 -10.67
CA THR A 307 -9.62 -30.92 -11.82
C THR A 307 -10.96 -31.65 -12.00
N SER A 308 -11.64 -31.96 -10.90
CA SER A 308 -12.97 -32.60 -10.95
C SER A 308 -14.06 -31.65 -11.43
N ASP A 309 -13.99 -30.36 -11.08
CA ASP A 309 -14.94 -29.34 -11.52
C ASP A 309 -14.76 -28.97 -13.00
N GLU A 310 -13.54 -29.05 -13.54
CA GLU A 310 -13.25 -28.82 -14.97
C GLU A 310 -13.59 -30.04 -15.87
N ALA A 311 -13.76 -31.22 -15.28
CA ALA A 311 -14.12 -32.45 -15.99
C ALA A 311 -15.64 -32.69 -16.11
N CYS A 312 -16.47 -31.85 -15.48
CA CYS A 312 -17.94 -31.88 -15.48
C CYS A 312 -18.50 -30.82 -16.43
#